data_AF-A0A6I1QSE8-F1
#
_entry.id   AF-A0A6I1QSE8-F1
#
_cell.length_a   1.000
_cell.length_b   1.000
_cell.length_c   1.000
_cell.angle_alpha   90.00
_cell.angle_beta   90.00
_cell.angle_gamma   90.00
#
_symmetry.space_group_name_H-M   'P 1'
#
loop_
_entity.id
_entity.type
_entity.pdbx_description
1 polymer ?
#
loop_
_entity_poly.entity_id
_entity_poly.type
_entity_poly.pdbx_seq_one_letter_code
_entity_poly.pdbx_strand_id
1 'polypeptide(L)'
;MADGKEPSEKPRAFRGLILVFALSFLSLVGVMLTVTALGGAEPWSTWQFIGLFGAIEAASGLGNVIVPNIWRLPVAEVQTKRTTRIRLAASTLLLIPHWGGLARAAAGVVLVVAAGVAEGFGPASLLLPVIMVLFAALLVGLSMILARAGVARPDLDVIQFIVRRPTGDTEVPPISIGASFLQLLLGIATIPMAKAFSPSIFYRPEIGPSPEALAVTVAVTLVVGAGVVACWWGRIEWEAPRDQQREAEKFA
;
A
#
# COMPACT_ATOMS: atom_id res chain seq x y z
N MET A 1 26.65 3.80 43.67
CA MET A 1 26.83 4.46 42.35
C MET A 1 26.69 3.39 41.28
N ALA A 2 25.49 3.20 40.76
CA ALA A 2 25.23 2.29 39.64
C ALA A 2 25.04 3.17 38.40
N ASP A 3 25.91 2.98 37.43
CA ASP A 3 25.98 3.69 36.16
C ASP A 3 24.75 3.30 35.30
N GLY A 4 23.73 4.14 35.35
CA GLY A 4 22.51 4.02 34.56
C GLY A 4 22.77 4.43 33.11
N LYS A 5 23.35 3.51 32.34
CA LYS A 5 23.35 3.64 30.87
C LYS A 5 21.95 3.35 30.36
N GLU A 6 21.23 4.41 30.00
CA GLU A 6 20.08 4.32 29.11
C GLU A 6 20.49 3.51 27.86
N PRO A 7 19.73 2.46 27.48
CA PRO A 7 20.01 1.76 26.25
C PRO A 7 19.83 2.74 25.10
N SER A 8 20.92 3.04 24.37
CA SER A 8 20.83 3.91 23.21
C SER A 8 19.79 3.35 22.24
N GLU A 9 18.75 4.15 21.98
CA GLU A 9 17.78 3.90 20.92
C GLU A 9 18.53 3.94 19.59
N LYS A 10 19.15 2.81 19.22
CA LYS A 10 19.68 2.60 17.88
C LYS A 10 18.53 2.82 16.88
N PRO A 11 18.79 3.46 15.73
CA PRO A 11 17.74 4.01 14.88
C PRO A 11 16.90 2.89 14.27
N ARG A 12 15.76 2.58 14.91
CA ARG A 12 14.74 1.63 14.46
C ARG A 12 14.27 1.95 13.03
N ALA A 13 14.31 3.22 12.64
CA ALA A 13 13.97 3.71 11.32
C ALA A 13 14.78 3.05 10.18
N PHE A 14 16.08 2.81 10.38
CA PHE A 14 16.95 2.24 9.33
C PHE A 14 16.71 0.74 9.12
N ARG A 15 16.35 0.03 10.18
CA ARG A 15 16.05 -1.41 10.12
C ARG A 15 14.75 -1.69 9.35
N GLY A 16 13.76 -0.80 9.49
CA GLY A 16 12.53 -0.85 8.71
C GLY A 16 12.76 -0.58 7.22
N LEU A 17 13.66 0.36 6.89
CA LEU A 17 13.99 0.68 5.50
C LEU A 17 14.61 -0.52 4.75
N ILE A 18 15.59 -1.20 5.35
CA ILE A 18 16.25 -2.37 4.73
C ILE A 18 15.24 -3.49 4.45
N LEU A 19 14.29 -3.72 5.36
CA LEU A 19 13.25 -4.72 5.17
C LEU A 19 12.34 -4.38 3.97
N VAL A 20 11.98 -3.12 3.81
CA VAL A 20 11.16 -2.64 2.68
C VAL A 20 11.92 -2.78 1.35
N PHE A 21 13.19 -2.42 1.31
CA PHE A 21 14.04 -2.61 0.12
C PHE A 21 14.19 -4.10 -0.20
N ALA A 22 14.40 -4.96 0.80
CA ALA A 22 14.49 -6.41 0.62
C ALA A 22 13.18 -7.02 0.12
N LEU A 23 12.03 -6.57 0.64
CA LEU A 23 10.70 -6.99 0.17
C LEU A 23 10.44 -6.56 -1.28
N SER A 24 10.81 -5.33 -1.63
CA SER A 24 10.66 -4.81 -3.00
C SER A 24 11.56 -5.58 -3.98
N PHE A 25 12.80 -5.87 -3.57
CA PHE A 25 13.73 -6.71 -4.35
C PHE A 25 13.24 -8.16 -4.48
N LEU A 26 12.76 -8.78 -3.40
CA LEU A 26 12.18 -10.12 -3.44
C LEU A 26 10.92 -10.16 -4.32
N SER A 27 10.10 -9.11 -4.27
CA SER A 27 8.95 -8.97 -5.17
C SER A 27 9.41 -8.88 -6.62
N LEU A 28 10.44 -8.09 -6.92
CA LEU A 28 11.03 -8.01 -8.27
C LEU A 28 11.58 -9.38 -8.72
N VAL A 29 12.30 -10.09 -7.86
CA VAL A 29 12.82 -11.44 -8.17
C VAL A 29 11.68 -12.42 -8.40
N GLY A 30 10.67 -12.46 -7.53
CA GLY A 30 9.48 -13.31 -7.71
C GLY A 30 8.73 -12.98 -8.99
N VAL A 31 8.70 -11.69 -9.35
CA VAL A 31 8.14 -11.23 -10.61
C VAL A 31 8.96 -11.70 -11.81
N MET A 32 10.27 -11.54 -11.78
CA MET A 32 11.18 -12.02 -12.82
C MET A 32 11.09 -13.54 -12.99
N LEU A 33 11.04 -14.30 -11.90
CA LEU A 33 10.89 -15.76 -11.92
C LEU A 33 9.55 -16.18 -12.54
N THR A 34 8.47 -15.49 -12.21
CA THR A 34 7.15 -15.80 -12.76
C THR A 34 7.04 -15.42 -14.23
N VAL A 35 7.61 -14.28 -14.64
CA VAL A 35 7.75 -13.90 -16.05
C VAL A 35 8.54 -14.95 -16.83
N THR A 36 9.63 -15.45 -16.25
CA THR A 36 10.45 -16.52 -16.83
C THR A 36 9.66 -17.82 -16.96
N ALA A 37 8.90 -18.20 -15.91
CA ALA A 37 8.06 -19.40 -15.91
C ALA A 37 6.90 -19.31 -16.91
N LEU A 38 6.39 -18.11 -17.19
CA LEU A 38 5.31 -17.85 -18.16
C LEU A 38 5.80 -17.74 -19.61
N GLY A 39 7.08 -18.04 -19.89
CA GLY A 39 7.65 -18.03 -21.24
C GLY A 39 8.04 -16.65 -21.75
N GLY A 40 8.27 -15.69 -20.84
CA GLY A 40 8.66 -14.32 -21.15
C GLY A 40 7.53 -13.30 -20.96
N ALA A 41 7.91 -12.02 -20.97
CA ALA A 41 7.00 -10.87 -20.92
C ALA A 41 6.86 -10.21 -22.30
N GLU A 42 7.15 -10.91 -23.40
CA GLU A 42 6.89 -10.34 -24.73
C GLU A 42 5.43 -9.85 -24.81
N PRO A 43 5.20 -8.60 -25.26
CA PRO A 43 6.11 -7.76 -26.04
C PRO A 43 6.89 -6.68 -25.25
N TRP A 44 7.00 -6.78 -23.92
CA TRP A 44 7.70 -5.78 -23.09
C TRP A 44 9.23 -5.89 -23.21
N SER A 45 9.91 -4.75 -23.44
CA SER A 45 11.36 -4.65 -23.24
C SER A 45 11.71 -4.74 -21.75
N THR A 46 12.98 -5.08 -21.43
CA THR A 46 13.44 -5.10 -20.03
C THR A 46 13.24 -3.76 -19.34
N TRP A 47 13.59 -2.65 -20.00
CA TRP A 47 13.45 -1.31 -19.44
C TRP A 47 11.99 -0.87 -19.36
N GLN A 48 11.16 -1.27 -20.31
CA GLN A 48 9.72 -1.02 -20.27
C GLN A 48 9.06 -1.72 -19.07
N PHE A 49 9.46 -2.95 -18.82
CA PHE A 49 8.99 -3.69 -17.67
C PHE A 49 9.44 -3.05 -16.34
N ILE A 50 10.72 -2.65 -16.26
CA ILE A 50 11.27 -1.96 -15.09
C ILE A 50 10.52 -0.66 -14.81
N GLY A 51 10.20 0.13 -15.83
CA GLY A 51 9.46 1.39 -15.65
C GLY A 51 8.00 1.17 -15.24
N LEU A 52 7.30 0.19 -15.80
CA LEU A 52 5.97 -0.20 -15.34
C LEU A 52 5.99 -0.66 -13.88
N PHE A 53 6.90 -1.57 -13.54
CA PHE A 53 7.07 -2.07 -12.18
C PHE A 53 7.39 -0.93 -11.22
N GLY A 54 8.32 -0.04 -11.60
CA GLY A 54 8.65 1.17 -10.85
C GLY A 54 7.44 2.07 -10.60
N ALA A 55 6.57 2.25 -11.59
CA ALA A 55 5.36 3.06 -11.43
C ALA A 55 4.33 2.42 -10.47
N ILE A 56 4.16 1.10 -10.55
CA ILE A 56 3.29 0.34 -9.63
C ILE A 56 3.86 0.39 -8.20
N GLU A 57 5.18 0.19 -8.05
CA GLU A 57 5.86 0.28 -6.76
C GLU A 57 5.78 1.70 -6.17
N ALA A 58 5.93 2.73 -7.00
CA ALA A 58 5.77 4.13 -6.60
C ALA A 58 4.36 4.37 -6.07
N ALA A 59 3.34 4.00 -6.84
CA ALA A 59 1.93 4.13 -6.47
C ALA A 59 1.57 3.33 -5.21
N SER A 60 2.02 2.07 -5.13
CA SER A 60 1.81 1.21 -3.97
C SER A 60 2.47 1.77 -2.72
N GLY A 61 3.71 2.28 -2.85
CA GLY A 61 4.42 2.96 -1.77
C GLY A 61 3.67 4.20 -1.27
N LEU A 62 3.19 5.05 -2.19
CA LEU A 62 2.37 6.22 -1.85
C LEU A 62 1.10 5.84 -1.08
N GLY A 63 0.38 4.82 -1.55
CA GLY A 63 -0.80 4.32 -0.84
C GLY A 63 -0.44 3.76 0.54
N ASN A 64 0.67 3.03 0.64
CA ASN A 64 1.15 2.42 1.88
C ASN A 64 1.63 3.39 2.95
N VAL A 65 1.66 4.70 2.67
CA VAL A 65 1.81 5.72 3.72
C VAL A 65 0.58 5.74 4.64
N ILE A 66 -0.61 5.43 4.10
CA ILE A 66 -1.91 5.57 4.77
C ILE A 66 -2.64 4.22 4.92
N VAL A 67 -2.50 3.31 3.95
CA VAL A 67 -3.17 2.00 3.93
C VAL A 67 -3.00 1.19 5.22
N PRO A 68 -1.84 1.16 5.89
CA PRO A 68 -1.71 0.51 7.18
C PRO A 68 -2.68 1.05 8.24
N ASN A 69 -2.89 2.37 8.31
CA ASN A 69 -3.84 2.99 9.24
C ASN A 69 -5.28 2.56 8.93
N ILE A 70 -5.62 2.36 7.65
CA ILE A 70 -6.95 1.91 7.23
C ILE A 70 -7.21 0.49 7.71
N TRP A 71 -6.24 -0.42 7.53
CA TRP A 71 -6.37 -1.81 7.96
C TRP A 71 -6.28 -2.02 9.47
N ARG A 72 -5.92 -0.97 10.22
CA ARG A 72 -6.02 -0.95 11.69
C ARG A 72 -7.43 -0.60 12.17
N LEU A 73 -8.31 -0.04 11.34
CA LEU A 73 -9.68 0.30 11.74
C LEU A 73 -10.50 -0.92 12.23
N PRO A 74 -10.49 -2.09 11.56
CA PRO A 74 -11.12 -3.30 12.07
C PRO A 74 -10.53 -3.76 13.41
N VAL A 75 -9.21 -3.64 13.57
CA VAL A 75 -8.51 -3.99 14.82
C VAL A 75 -8.91 -3.05 15.95
N ALA A 76 -9.00 -1.75 15.66
CA ALA A 76 -9.45 -0.74 16.62
C ALA A 76 -10.92 -0.99 17.05
N GLU A 77 -11.79 -1.49 16.17
CA GLU A 77 -13.16 -1.89 16.54
C GLU A 77 -13.16 -3.02 17.59
N VAL A 78 -12.20 -3.96 17.52
CA VAL A 78 -12.06 -5.04 18.52
C VAL A 78 -11.44 -4.54 19.83
N GLN A 79 -10.45 -3.65 19.73
CA GLN A 79 -9.63 -3.24 20.88
C GLN A 79 -10.19 -2.03 21.65
N THR A 80 -11.06 -1.23 21.04
CA THR A 80 -11.67 -0.08 21.70
C THR A 80 -12.92 -0.48 22.47
N LYS A 81 -13.42 0.42 23.34
CA LYS A 81 -14.62 0.15 24.14
C LYS A 81 -15.83 -0.05 23.22
N ARG A 82 -16.76 -0.92 23.62
CA ARG A 82 -18.02 -1.20 22.89
C ARG A 82 -18.87 0.04 22.54
N THR A 83 -18.65 1.16 23.23
CA THR A 83 -19.36 2.43 22.99
C THR A 83 -18.70 3.29 21.90
N THR A 84 -17.44 3.03 21.58
CA THR A 84 -16.67 3.82 20.61
C THR A 84 -17.02 3.34 19.21
N ARG A 85 -17.60 4.23 18.39
CA ARG A 85 -17.85 3.94 16.98
C ARG A 85 -16.65 4.33 16.15
N ILE A 86 -16.02 3.37 15.48
CA ILE A 86 -14.88 3.65 14.61
C ILE A 86 -15.29 4.52 13.41
N ARG A 87 -14.47 5.56 13.16
CA ARG A 87 -14.66 6.57 12.11
C ARG A 87 -13.50 6.53 11.11
N LEU A 88 -13.79 6.92 9.87
CA LEU A 88 -12.76 7.22 8.89
C LEU A 88 -12.29 8.65 9.15
N ALA A 89 -11.30 8.79 10.03
CA ALA A 89 -10.83 10.09 10.51
C ALA A 89 -9.50 10.51 9.87
N ALA A 90 -9.42 11.76 9.42
CA ALA A 90 -8.19 12.33 8.86
C ALA A 90 -7.03 12.28 9.87
N SER A 91 -7.30 12.54 11.16
CA SER A 91 -6.27 12.54 12.22
C SER A 91 -5.54 11.20 12.36
N THR A 92 -6.22 10.07 12.21
CA THR A 92 -5.59 8.74 12.32
C THR A 92 -4.98 8.27 11.01
N LEU A 93 -5.51 8.73 9.88
CA LEU A 93 -5.08 8.25 8.56
C LEU A 93 -3.89 9.04 8.02
N LEU A 94 -3.92 10.38 8.15
CA LEU A 94 -2.96 11.29 7.51
C LEU A 94 -1.84 11.73 8.45
N LEU A 95 -2.10 11.87 9.75
CA LEU A 95 -1.11 12.44 10.69
C LEU A 95 -0.14 11.40 11.25
N ILE A 96 -0.34 10.11 10.94
CA ILE A 96 0.53 9.01 11.37
C ILE A 96 1.12 8.33 10.12
N PRO A 97 2.09 8.96 9.44
CA PRO A 97 2.61 8.46 8.17
C PRO A 97 3.49 7.23 8.37
N HIS A 98 3.30 6.23 7.51
CA HIS A 98 4.15 5.04 7.48
C HIS A 98 5.35 5.26 6.55
N TRP A 99 6.51 5.57 7.13
CA TRP A 99 7.75 5.87 6.39
C TRP A 99 8.24 4.75 5.49
N GLY A 100 7.89 3.49 5.80
CA GLY A 100 8.16 2.36 4.91
C GLY A 100 7.48 2.51 3.54
N GLY A 101 6.25 3.04 3.50
CA GLY A 101 5.55 3.35 2.25
C GLY A 101 6.29 4.41 1.43
N LEU A 102 6.78 5.46 2.08
CA LEU A 102 7.53 6.53 1.40
C LEU A 102 8.87 6.02 0.83
N ALA A 103 9.60 5.19 1.57
CA ALA A 103 10.83 4.57 1.08
C ALA A 103 10.59 3.70 -0.16
N ARG A 104 9.51 2.92 -0.15
CA ARG A 104 9.07 2.12 -1.30
C ARG A 104 8.68 2.99 -2.49
N ALA A 105 7.98 4.10 -2.22
CA ALA A 105 7.60 5.06 -3.25
C ALA A 105 8.83 5.64 -3.95
N ALA A 106 9.83 6.06 -3.16
CA ALA A 106 11.10 6.57 -3.67
C ALA A 106 11.86 5.53 -4.50
N ALA A 107 11.91 4.27 -4.06
CA ALA A 107 12.52 3.19 -4.82
C ALA A 107 11.82 2.99 -6.19
N GLY A 108 10.49 3.02 -6.21
CA GLY A 108 9.72 2.95 -7.46
C GLY A 108 10.02 4.11 -8.41
N VAL A 109 10.09 5.35 -7.90
CA VAL A 109 10.46 6.53 -8.68
C VAL A 109 11.85 6.39 -9.29
N VAL A 110 12.83 5.87 -8.54
CA VAL A 110 14.18 5.62 -9.07
C VAL A 110 14.15 4.67 -10.27
N LEU A 111 13.34 3.61 -10.21
CA LEU A 111 13.17 2.67 -11.33
C LEU A 111 12.51 3.31 -12.54
N VAL A 112 11.48 4.15 -12.34
CA VAL A 112 10.85 4.92 -13.43
C VAL A 112 11.83 5.88 -14.07
N VAL A 113 12.64 6.57 -13.26
CA VAL A 113 13.66 7.49 -13.77
C VAL A 113 14.71 6.73 -14.58
N ALA A 114 15.21 5.61 -14.07
CA ALA A 114 16.17 4.77 -14.79
C ALA A 114 15.60 4.27 -16.13
N ALA A 115 14.34 3.81 -16.14
CA ALA A 115 13.66 3.37 -17.36
C ALA A 115 13.46 4.53 -18.35
N GLY A 116 13.09 5.73 -17.89
CA GLY A 116 12.94 6.90 -18.75
C GLY A 116 14.26 7.43 -19.30
N VAL A 117 15.39 7.24 -18.60
CA VAL A 117 16.73 7.52 -19.15
C VAL A 117 17.07 6.55 -20.29
N ALA A 118 16.63 5.29 -20.21
CA ALA A 118 16.92 4.27 -21.22
C ALA A 118 15.97 4.31 -22.43
N GLU A 119 14.67 4.50 -22.20
CA GLU A 119 13.62 4.45 -23.23
C GLU A 119 13.19 5.85 -23.71
N GLY A 120 13.61 6.91 -23.00
CA GLY A 120 13.30 8.30 -23.34
C GLY A 120 12.10 8.85 -22.56
N PHE A 121 12.19 10.14 -22.23
CA PHE A 121 11.10 10.95 -21.71
C PHE A 121 10.55 11.86 -22.81
N GLY A 122 9.28 12.21 -22.70
CA GLY A 122 8.75 13.38 -23.38
C GLY A 122 7.39 13.81 -22.81
N PRO A 123 6.55 14.51 -23.59
CA PRO A 123 5.40 15.22 -23.03
C PRO A 123 4.42 14.32 -22.26
N ALA A 124 4.21 13.08 -22.72
CA ALA A 124 3.33 12.13 -22.05
C ALA A 124 3.87 11.69 -20.67
N SER A 125 5.19 11.71 -20.47
CA SER A 125 5.84 11.35 -19.21
C SER A 125 5.44 12.28 -18.06
N LEU A 126 5.01 13.51 -18.35
CA LEU A 126 4.50 14.46 -17.35
C LEU A 126 3.21 13.96 -16.67
N LEU A 127 2.51 13.00 -17.26
CA LEU A 127 1.31 12.39 -16.70
C LEU A 127 1.61 11.17 -15.82
N LEU A 128 2.86 10.72 -15.74
CA LEU A 128 3.26 9.59 -14.88
C LEU A 128 2.97 9.83 -13.39
N PRO A 129 3.29 11.01 -12.81
CA PRO A 129 2.91 11.28 -11.42
C PRO A 129 1.40 11.24 -11.21
N VAL A 130 0.60 11.70 -12.19
CA VAL A 130 -0.87 11.70 -12.10
C VAL A 130 -1.38 10.26 -12.05
N ILE A 131 -0.95 9.39 -12.96
CA ILE A 131 -1.41 7.99 -12.95
C ILE A 131 -0.93 7.23 -11.71
N MET A 132 0.28 7.52 -11.20
CA MET A 132 0.76 6.95 -9.93
C MET A 132 -0.13 7.35 -8.76
N VAL A 133 -0.53 8.63 -8.67
CA VAL A 133 -1.44 9.12 -7.63
C VAL A 133 -2.81 8.48 -7.77
N LEU A 134 -3.32 8.30 -9.00
CA LEU A 134 -4.61 7.61 -9.21
C LEU A 134 -4.54 6.14 -8.78
N PHE A 135 -3.47 5.42 -9.09
CA PHE A 135 -3.27 4.05 -8.62
C PHE A 135 -3.14 3.98 -7.09
N ALA A 136 -2.45 4.93 -6.46
CA ALA A 136 -2.39 5.05 -5.01
C ALA A 136 -3.79 5.29 -4.43
N ALA A 137 -4.58 6.18 -5.03
CA ALA A 137 -5.95 6.47 -4.63
C ALA A 137 -6.87 5.26 -4.78
N LEU A 138 -6.71 4.46 -5.84
CA LEU A 138 -7.43 3.19 -6.02
C LEU A 138 -7.09 2.19 -4.93
N LEU A 139 -5.80 1.99 -4.65
CA LEU A 139 -5.36 1.10 -3.57
C LEU A 139 -5.93 1.53 -2.22
N VAL A 140 -5.85 2.83 -1.91
CA VAL A 140 -6.41 3.43 -0.69
C VAL A 140 -7.93 3.24 -0.64
N GLY A 141 -8.64 3.58 -1.72
CA GLY A 141 -10.10 3.52 -1.76
C GLY A 141 -10.65 2.10 -1.66
N LEU A 142 -10.06 1.15 -2.37
CA LEU A 142 -10.40 -0.27 -2.25
C LEU A 142 -10.14 -0.78 -0.83
N SER A 143 -9.01 -0.39 -0.22
CA SER A 143 -8.71 -0.73 1.17
C SER A 143 -9.75 -0.14 2.13
N MET A 144 -10.21 1.11 1.92
CA MET A 144 -11.25 1.72 2.73
C MET A 144 -12.60 0.98 2.60
N ILE A 145 -12.99 0.59 1.38
CA ILE A 145 -14.23 -0.14 1.13
C ILE A 145 -14.18 -1.51 1.83
N LEU A 146 -13.07 -2.24 1.70
CA LEU A 146 -12.94 -3.57 2.32
C LEU A 146 -12.78 -3.48 3.84
N ALA A 147 -12.00 -2.52 4.35
CA ALA A 147 -11.87 -2.28 5.78
C ALA A 147 -13.22 -1.90 6.41
N ARG A 148 -14.15 -1.28 5.66
CA ARG A 148 -15.51 -1.04 6.15
C ARG A 148 -16.25 -2.33 6.46
N ALA A 149 -16.08 -3.37 5.63
CA ALA A 149 -16.64 -4.68 5.88
C ALA A 149 -15.97 -5.34 7.10
N GLY A 150 -14.64 -5.19 7.24
CA GLY A 150 -13.90 -5.63 8.43
C GLY A 150 -14.39 -4.96 9.72
N VAL A 151 -14.66 -3.65 9.70
CA VAL A 151 -15.27 -2.93 10.83
C VAL A 151 -16.71 -3.36 11.09
N ALA A 152 -17.46 -3.78 10.07
CA ALA A 152 -18.82 -4.28 10.26
C ALA A 152 -18.86 -5.68 10.89
N ARG A 153 -17.86 -6.52 10.57
CA ARG A 153 -17.73 -7.91 11.03
C ARG A 153 -16.29 -8.20 11.46
N PRO A 154 -15.82 -7.58 12.55
CA PRO A 154 -14.45 -7.77 13.02
C PRO A 154 -14.21 -9.20 13.51
N ASP A 155 -15.27 -9.92 13.89
CA ASP A 155 -15.25 -11.33 14.23
C ASP A 155 -14.80 -12.24 13.08
N LEU A 156 -14.99 -11.81 11.83
CA LEU A 156 -14.58 -12.53 10.63
C LEU A 156 -13.28 -12.01 10.02
N ASP A 157 -12.90 -10.77 10.34
CA ASP A 157 -11.76 -10.10 9.71
C ASP A 157 -10.51 -10.09 10.58
N VAL A 158 -10.63 -10.06 11.91
CA VAL A 158 -9.46 -9.88 12.79
C VAL A 158 -9.05 -11.20 13.44
N ILE A 159 -7.79 -11.59 13.26
CA ILE A 159 -7.16 -12.71 13.97
C ILE A 159 -6.11 -12.16 14.93
N GLN A 160 -6.14 -12.63 16.18
CA GLN A 160 -5.10 -12.36 17.17
C GLN A 160 -4.33 -13.65 17.48
N PHE A 161 -3.00 -13.60 17.41
CA PHE A 161 -2.14 -14.71 17.79
C PHE A 161 -1.54 -14.47 19.18
N ILE A 162 -1.61 -15.49 20.03
CA ILE A 162 -0.98 -15.48 21.36
C ILE A 162 0.15 -16.50 21.33
N VAL A 163 1.38 -16.03 21.36
CA VAL A 163 2.56 -16.89 21.42
C VAL A 163 2.82 -17.20 22.89
N ARG A 164 2.39 -18.39 23.33
CA ARG A 164 2.69 -18.89 24.68
C ARG A 164 4.16 -19.28 24.77
N ARG A 165 4.91 -18.61 25.64
CA ARG A 165 6.30 -18.96 25.96
C ARG A 165 6.42 -19.33 27.43
N PRO A 166 7.42 -20.15 27.82
CA PRO A 166 7.65 -20.51 29.22
C PRO A 166 7.87 -19.31 30.14
N THR A 167 8.37 -18.20 29.60
CA THR A 167 8.65 -16.95 30.32
C THR A 167 7.48 -15.95 30.32
N GLY A 168 6.33 -16.32 29.73
CA GLY A 168 5.15 -15.48 29.65
C GLY A 168 4.51 -15.48 28.27
N ASP A 169 3.21 -15.19 28.24
CA ASP A 169 2.44 -15.07 27.01
C ASP A 169 2.78 -13.75 26.31
N THR A 170 3.06 -13.82 25.00
CA THR A 170 3.29 -12.65 24.16
C THR A 170 2.14 -12.51 23.17
N GLU A 171 1.34 -11.47 23.32
CA GLU A 171 0.31 -11.12 22.35
C GLU A 171 0.96 -10.45 21.12
N VAL A 172 0.75 -11.06 19.96
CA VAL A 172 1.18 -10.48 18.68
C VAL A 172 0.11 -9.48 18.23
N PRO A 173 0.47 -8.35 17.61
CA PRO A 173 -0.50 -7.42 17.04
C PRO A 173 -1.50 -8.15 16.14
N PRO A 174 -2.82 -7.90 16.29
CA PRO A 174 -3.82 -8.54 15.46
C PRO A 174 -3.66 -8.19 13.99
N ILE A 175 -4.06 -9.10 13.12
CA ILE A 175 -3.95 -8.97 11.67
C ILE A 175 -5.34 -9.04 11.05
N SER A 176 -5.62 -8.18 10.08
CA SER A 176 -6.83 -8.24 9.25
C SER A 176 -6.65 -9.27 8.13
N ILE A 177 -7.53 -10.26 8.07
CA ILE A 177 -7.63 -11.27 7.01
C ILE A 177 -7.90 -10.58 5.68
N GLY A 178 -8.78 -9.58 5.66
CA GLY A 178 -9.08 -8.77 4.48
C GLY A 178 -7.84 -8.06 3.95
N ALA A 179 -7.01 -7.50 4.83
CA ALA A 179 -5.72 -6.91 4.44
C ALA A 179 -4.79 -7.95 3.80
N SER A 180 -4.62 -9.11 4.44
CA SER A 180 -3.80 -10.21 3.93
C SER A 180 -4.31 -10.73 2.58
N PHE A 181 -5.63 -10.85 2.42
CA PHE A 181 -6.27 -11.33 1.21
C PHE A 181 -6.14 -10.33 0.06
N LEU A 182 -6.36 -9.02 0.32
CA LEU A 182 -6.14 -7.99 -0.69
C LEU A 182 -4.67 -7.97 -1.12
N GLN A 183 -3.74 -8.04 -0.18
CA GLN A 183 -2.31 -8.05 -0.48
C GLN A 183 -1.92 -9.28 -1.31
N LEU A 184 -2.49 -10.46 -1.00
CA LEU A 184 -2.31 -11.69 -1.77
C LEU A 184 -2.86 -11.54 -3.19
N LEU A 185 -4.09 -11.04 -3.33
CA LEU A 185 -4.72 -10.81 -4.64
C LEU A 185 -3.90 -9.85 -5.49
N LEU A 186 -3.47 -8.72 -4.92
CA LEU A 186 -2.60 -7.77 -5.62
C LEU A 186 -1.29 -8.44 -6.05
N GLY A 187 -0.67 -9.22 -5.16
CA GLY A 187 0.56 -9.96 -5.46
C GLY A 187 0.41 -10.95 -6.62
N ILE A 188 -0.62 -11.80 -6.59
CA ILE A 188 -0.83 -12.83 -7.61
C ILE A 188 -1.35 -12.25 -8.92
N ALA A 189 -2.19 -11.21 -8.88
CA ALA A 189 -2.79 -10.62 -10.08
C ALA A 189 -1.83 -9.72 -10.86
N THR A 190 -0.80 -9.16 -10.23
CA THR A 190 0.10 -8.18 -10.87
C THR A 190 0.72 -8.69 -12.16
N ILE A 191 1.24 -9.93 -12.18
CA ILE A 191 1.98 -10.47 -13.33
C ILE A 191 1.05 -10.94 -14.46
N PRO A 192 -0.04 -11.69 -14.18
CA PRO A 192 -1.04 -11.98 -15.19
C PRO A 192 -1.60 -10.72 -15.84
N MET A 193 -1.83 -9.66 -15.05
CA MET A 193 -2.32 -8.39 -15.59
C MET A 193 -1.26 -7.72 -16.47
N ALA A 194 0.00 -7.64 -16.03
CA ALA A 194 1.09 -7.09 -16.86
C ALA A 194 1.24 -7.85 -18.20
N LYS A 195 1.01 -9.17 -18.20
CA LYS A 195 1.03 -9.98 -19.42
C LYS A 195 -0.21 -9.79 -20.30
N ALA A 196 -1.38 -9.59 -19.69
CA ALA A 196 -2.63 -9.37 -20.42
C ALA A 196 -2.67 -8.00 -21.10
N PHE A 197 -1.89 -7.03 -20.61
CA PHE A 197 -1.84 -5.68 -21.14
C PHE A 197 -0.68 -5.47 -22.12
N SER A 198 -0.96 -4.74 -23.20
CA SER A 198 0.04 -4.31 -24.17
C SER A 198 0.94 -3.21 -23.57
N PRO A 199 2.25 -3.20 -23.87
CA PRO A 199 3.15 -2.08 -23.56
C PRO A 199 2.63 -0.73 -24.02
N SER A 200 1.85 -0.70 -25.10
CA SER A 200 1.25 0.52 -25.69
C SER A 200 0.33 1.33 -24.75
N ILE A 201 -0.04 0.75 -23.60
CA ILE A 201 -0.81 1.41 -22.53
C ILE A 201 0.07 2.37 -21.71
N PHE A 202 1.36 2.08 -21.62
CA PHE A 202 2.32 2.81 -20.77
C PHE A 202 3.58 3.30 -21.51
N TYR A 203 3.75 2.86 -22.75
CA TYR A 203 4.87 3.20 -23.61
C TYR A 203 4.37 3.51 -25.02
N ARG A 204 4.55 4.75 -25.45
CA ARG A 204 4.27 5.21 -26.83
C ARG A 204 5.28 6.30 -27.18
N PRO A 205 6.08 6.11 -28.24
CA PRO A 205 7.55 5.89 -28.21
C PRO A 205 8.36 6.27 -26.95
N GLU A 206 7.81 7.08 -26.06
CA GLU A 206 8.35 7.50 -24.76
C GLU A 206 7.57 6.82 -23.63
N ILE A 207 8.09 6.88 -22.40
CA ILE A 207 7.38 6.41 -21.20
C ILE A 207 6.22 7.34 -20.84
N GLY A 208 4.98 6.85 -20.83
CA GLY A 208 3.81 7.67 -20.50
C GLY A 208 2.47 6.94 -20.64
N PRO A 209 1.46 7.29 -19.82
CA PRO A 209 0.16 6.62 -19.90
C PRO A 209 -0.57 6.99 -21.19
N SER A 210 -1.27 6.02 -21.79
CA SER A 210 -2.15 6.33 -22.90
C SER A 210 -3.36 7.16 -22.45
N PRO A 211 -3.96 7.99 -23.34
CA PRO A 211 -5.17 8.74 -23.01
C PRO A 211 -6.31 7.84 -22.56
N GLU A 212 -6.46 6.67 -23.18
CA GLU A 212 -7.49 5.69 -22.81
C GLU A 212 -7.23 5.11 -21.43
N ALA A 213 -5.98 4.74 -21.13
CA ALA A 213 -5.60 4.21 -19.83
C ALA A 213 -5.83 5.24 -18.72
N LEU A 214 -5.47 6.50 -18.97
CA LEU A 214 -5.70 7.59 -18.05
C LEU A 214 -7.20 7.82 -17.83
N ALA A 215 -7.99 7.88 -18.90
CA ALA A 215 -9.45 8.09 -18.81
C ALA A 215 -10.14 6.96 -18.02
N VAL A 216 -9.80 5.71 -18.30
CA VAL A 216 -10.31 4.55 -17.56
C VAL A 216 -9.88 4.62 -16.09
N THR A 217 -8.61 4.93 -15.82
CA THR A 217 -8.10 5.02 -14.44
C THR A 217 -8.81 6.12 -13.68
N VAL A 218 -9.05 7.28 -14.28
CA VAL A 218 -9.84 8.38 -13.69
C VAL A 218 -11.28 7.92 -13.40
N ALA A 219 -11.95 7.31 -14.38
CA ALA A 219 -13.32 6.84 -14.21
C ALA A 219 -13.44 5.82 -13.08
N VAL A 220 -12.55 4.82 -13.03
CA VAL A 220 -12.52 3.81 -11.96
C VAL A 220 -12.21 4.48 -10.62
N THR A 221 -11.30 5.45 -10.58
CA THR A 221 -10.96 6.18 -9.34
C THR A 221 -12.16 6.95 -8.81
N LEU A 222 -12.93 7.60 -9.69
CA LEU A 222 -14.16 8.31 -9.30
C LEU A 222 -15.23 7.33 -8.78
N VAL A 223 -15.41 6.18 -9.43
CA VAL A 223 -16.34 5.14 -8.98
C VAL A 223 -15.94 4.59 -7.62
N VAL A 224 -14.66 4.26 -7.43
CA VAL A 224 -14.14 3.80 -6.13
C VAL A 224 -14.29 4.88 -5.07
N GLY A 225 -13.98 6.14 -5.40
CA GLY A 225 -14.18 7.28 -4.51
C GLY A 225 -15.63 7.45 -4.07
N ALA A 226 -16.58 7.34 -5.01
CA ALA A 226 -18.00 7.33 -4.70
C ALA A 226 -18.38 6.13 -3.81
N GLY A 227 -17.80 4.96 -4.06
CA GLY A 227 -17.94 3.77 -3.22
C GLY A 227 -17.44 3.99 -1.79
N VAL A 228 -16.29 4.64 -1.61
CA VAL A 228 -15.78 5.01 -0.28
C VAL A 228 -16.77 5.93 0.44
N VAL A 229 -17.24 6.99 -0.22
CA VAL A 229 -18.21 7.92 0.35
C VAL A 229 -19.50 7.21 0.75
N ALA A 230 -20.00 6.29 -0.08
CA ALA A 230 -21.18 5.50 0.21
C ALA A 230 -20.96 4.54 1.41
N CYS A 231 -19.85 3.81 1.43
CA CYS A 231 -19.52 2.85 2.50
C CYS A 231 -19.30 3.51 3.86
N TRP A 232 -18.74 4.72 3.87
CA TRP A 232 -18.39 5.49 5.05
C TRP A 232 -19.35 6.64 5.33
N TRP A 233 -20.52 6.66 4.67
CA TRP A 233 -21.48 7.74 4.83
C TRP A 233 -21.84 7.96 6.31
N GLY A 234 -21.77 9.22 6.75
CA GLY A 234 -22.00 9.61 8.15
C GLY A 234 -20.93 9.15 9.15
N ARG A 235 -19.80 8.62 8.69
CA ARG A 235 -18.64 8.20 9.51
C ARG A 235 -17.30 8.79 9.07
N ILE A 236 -17.31 9.72 8.13
CA ILE A 236 -16.14 10.52 7.73
C ILE A 236 -16.05 11.71 8.67
N GLU A 237 -14.94 11.83 9.40
CA GLU A 237 -14.72 12.90 10.37
C GLU A 237 -13.29 13.46 10.25
N TRP A 238 -13.05 14.67 10.77
CA TRP A 238 -11.70 15.23 10.80
C TRP A 238 -10.86 14.61 11.93
N GLU A 239 -11.45 14.52 13.13
CA GLU A 239 -10.81 13.97 14.32
C GLU A 239 -11.44 12.63 14.68
N ALA A 240 -10.59 11.64 14.99
CA ALA A 240 -11.04 10.36 15.50
C ALA A 240 -11.51 10.48 16.96
N PRO A 241 -12.44 9.62 17.40
CA PRO A 241 -12.68 9.42 18.83
C PRO A 241 -11.36 9.15 19.58
N ARG A 242 -11.21 9.71 20.80
CA ARG A 242 -9.95 9.65 21.56
C ARG A 242 -9.40 8.23 21.77
N ASP A 243 -10.28 7.25 21.95
CA ASP A 243 -9.87 5.85 22.11
C ASP A 243 -9.27 5.27 20.82
N GLN A 244 -9.83 5.61 19.65
CA GLN A 244 -9.30 5.24 18.34
C GLN A 244 -7.97 5.97 18.07
N GLN A 245 -7.89 7.26 18.39
CA GLN A 245 -6.66 8.05 18.21
C GLN A 245 -5.49 7.49 19.06
N ARG A 246 -5.75 7.16 20.34
CA ARG A 246 -4.74 6.54 21.23
C ARG A 246 -4.31 5.16 20.77
N GLU A 247 -5.21 4.41 20.15
CA GLU A 247 -4.88 3.12 19.56
C GLU A 247 -3.93 3.31 18.37
N ALA A 248 -4.21 4.28 17.50
CA ALA A 248 -3.38 4.59 16.34
C ALA A 248 -1.98 5.09 16.73
N GLU A 249 -1.88 5.95 17.74
CA GLU A 249 -0.60 6.53 18.23
C GLU A 249 0.40 5.50 18.77
N LYS A 250 -0.06 4.31 19.19
CA LYS A 250 0.84 3.23 19.65
C LYS A 250 1.73 2.68 18.52
N PHE A 251 1.41 2.97 17.27
CA PHE A 251 2.01 2.38 16.08
C PHE A 251 2.55 3.43 15.09
N ALA A 252 2.61 4.70 15.52
CA ALA A 252 3.35 5.77 14.85
C ALA A 252 4.86 5.51 14.93
#